data_AF-A0A0G0KWK4-F1
#
_entry.id   AF-A0A0G0KWK4-F1
#
_cell.length_a   1.000
_cell.length_b   1.000
_cell.length_c   1.000
_cell.angle_alpha   90.00
_cell.angle_beta   90.00
_cell.angle_gamma   90.00
#
_symmetry.space_group_name_H-M   'P 1'
#
loop_
_entity.id
_entity.type
_entity.pdbx_description
1 polymer ?
#
loop_
_entity_poly.entity_id
_entity_poly.type
_entity_poly.pdbx_seq_one_letter_code
_entity_poly.pdbx_strand_id
1 'polypeptide(L)'
;MQWKTPKNTDKYQWTAHVTEKMHFYGLSEQKVLGVIRNPKRVENGIVENTIAVMVPVGNIQKGIKPKWGMPVFAKASPRQLSSEKSIEESWNQEIWVMYQLRGKGPFTAKNEMISEKDELEMKKLEAQYTKFQTSEQAKKLMRLMPKKLIIISAWRYPGVSPKNNPIPEDILREIEEIL
;
A
#
# COMPACT_ATOMS: atom_id res chain seq x y z
N MET A 1 -10.81 -12.16 21.98
CA MET A 1 -11.13 -11.84 20.56
C MET A 1 -10.68 -13.02 19.72
N GLN A 2 -11.58 -13.72 19.03
CA GLN A 2 -11.19 -14.86 18.20
C GLN A 2 -10.52 -14.35 16.92
N TRP A 3 -9.28 -14.79 16.68
CA TRP A 3 -8.56 -14.51 15.45
C TRP A 3 -9.27 -15.17 14.26
N LYS A 4 -9.47 -14.42 13.17
CA LYS A 4 -10.03 -14.95 11.92
C LYS A 4 -8.94 -14.89 10.85
N THR A 5 -8.64 -16.04 10.25
CA THR A 5 -7.74 -16.10 9.10
C THR A 5 -8.40 -15.43 7.89
N PRO A 6 -7.68 -14.54 7.19
CA PRO A 6 -8.22 -13.88 6.00
C PRO A 6 -8.47 -14.90 4.90
N LYS A 7 -9.52 -14.69 4.11
CA LYS A 7 -9.88 -15.58 3.00
C LYS A 7 -9.55 -14.94 1.66
N ASN A 8 -9.01 -15.75 0.74
CA ASN A 8 -8.77 -15.31 -0.62
C ASN A 8 -10.10 -15.03 -1.33
N THR A 9 -10.16 -13.89 -2.01
CA THR A 9 -11.29 -13.42 -2.81
C THR A 9 -10.78 -13.12 -4.23
N ASP A 10 -11.68 -12.95 -5.19
CA ASP A 10 -11.33 -12.53 -6.55
C ASP A 10 -10.42 -11.28 -6.58
N LYS A 11 -10.70 -10.31 -5.70
CA LYS A 11 -9.94 -9.05 -5.60
C LYS A 11 -8.67 -9.12 -4.76
N TYR A 12 -8.61 -9.97 -3.73
CA TYR A 12 -7.52 -9.97 -2.74
C TYR A 12 -7.00 -11.39 -2.52
N GLN A 13 -5.68 -11.53 -2.62
CA GLN A 13 -4.96 -12.76 -2.29
C GLN A 13 -4.03 -12.49 -1.12
N TRP A 14 -4.14 -13.29 -0.08
CA TRP A 14 -3.37 -13.20 1.14
C TRP A 14 -2.28 -14.27 1.12
N THR A 15 -1.03 -13.85 1.29
CA THR A 15 0.10 -14.76 1.46
C THR A 15 0.13 -15.34 2.88
N ALA A 16 0.88 -16.42 3.08
CA ALA A 16 1.15 -16.94 4.43
C ALA A 16 1.84 -15.87 5.29
N HIS A 17 2.82 -15.17 4.70
CA HIS A 17 3.60 -14.15 5.40
C HIS A 17 2.74 -13.01 5.98
N VAL A 18 1.80 -12.44 5.20
CA VAL A 18 0.91 -11.41 5.75
C VAL A 18 0.02 -11.98 6.86
N THR A 19 -0.43 -13.23 6.74
CA THR A 19 -1.28 -13.87 7.74
C THR A 19 -0.57 -14.03 9.09
N GLU A 20 0.71 -14.43 9.07
CA GLU A 20 1.56 -14.52 10.25
C GLU A 20 1.80 -13.15 10.89
N LYS A 21 2.17 -12.14 10.09
CA LYS A 21 2.40 -10.78 10.61
C LYS A 21 1.12 -10.16 11.16
N MET A 22 0.01 -10.38 10.48
CA MET A 22 -1.31 -9.97 10.96
C MET A 22 -1.58 -10.59 12.34
N HIS A 23 -1.31 -11.88 12.52
CA HIS A 23 -1.49 -12.56 13.79
C HIS A 23 -0.59 -11.97 14.89
N PHE A 24 0.69 -11.77 14.59
CA PHE A 24 1.67 -11.20 15.50
C PHE A 24 1.29 -9.78 15.98
N TYR A 25 0.84 -8.92 15.06
CA TYR A 25 0.46 -7.52 15.36
C TYR A 25 -1.01 -7.33 15.73
N GLY A 26 -1.80 -8.41 15.80
CA GLY A 26 -3.24 -8.35 16.05
C GLY A 26 -4.00 -7.47 15.04
N LEU A 27 -3.70 -7.62 13.75
CA LEU A 27 -4.31 -6.84 12.66
C LEU A 27 -5.47 -7.59 12.02
N SER A 28 -6.69 -7.05 12.04
CA SER A 28 -7.80 -7.68 11.33
C SER A 28 -7.71 -7.47 9.81
N GLU A 29 -8.34 -8.38 9.05
CA GLU A 29 -8.47 -8.27 7.58
C GLU A 29 -9.02 -6.90 7.17
N GLN A 30 -10.10 -6.46 7.83
CA GLN A 30 -10.72 -5.16 7.58
C GLN A 30 -9.77 -3.99 7.81
N LYS A 31 -8.88 -4.09 8.81
CA LYS A 31 -7.90 -3.04 9.09
C LYS A 31 -6.90 -2.95 7.94
N VAL A 32 -6.36 -4.08 7.49
CA VAL A 32 -5.43 -4.13 6.36
C VAL A 32 -6.09 -3.61 5.08
N LEU A 33 -7.31 -4.05 4.77
CA LEU A 33 -8.07 -3.55 3.63
C LEU A 33 -8.38 -2.04 3.73
N GLY A 34 -8.61 -1.53 4.94
CA GLY A 34 -8.81 -0.10 5.17
C GLY A 34 -7.58 0.73 4.81
N VAL A 35 -6.39 0.26 5.17
CA VAL A 35 -5.11 0.89 4.81
C VAL A 35 -4.92 0.93 3.29
N ILE A 36 -5.24 -0.18 2.60
CA ILE A 36 -5.15 -0.26 1.13
C ILE A 36 -6.15 0.70 0.45
N ARG A 37 -7.37 0.83 1.00
CA ARG A 37 -8.43 1.65 0.38
C ARG A 37 -8.18 3.14 0.51
N ASN A 38 -7.73 3.59 1.69
CA ASN A 38 -7.55 5.01 2.00
C ASN A 38 -6.17 5.26 2.64
N PRO A 39 -5.07 5.11 1.89
CA PRO A 39 -3.73 5.32 2.41
C PRO A 39 -3.46 6.81 2.65
N LYS A 40 -2.74 7.12 3.74
CA LYS A 40 -2.22 8.47 4.00
C LYS A 40 -0.91 8.71 3.27
N ARG A 41 -0.06 7.67 3.19
CA ARG A 41 1.21 7.67 2.47
C ARG A 41 1.30 6.44 1.57
N VAL A 42 1.90 6.62 0.40
CA VAL A 42 2.18 5.56 -0.59
C VAL A 42 3.67 5.66 -0.93
N GLU A 43 4.35 4.52 -0.92
CA GLU A 43 5.78 4.37 -1.20
C GLU A 43 6.04 3.18 -2.11
N ASN A 44 7.18 3.20 -2.80
CA ASN A 44 7.66 2.02 -3.51
C ASN A 44 8.14 1.00 -2.48
N GLY A 45 7.78 -0.27 -2.68
CA GLY A 45 8.23 -1.37 -1.84
C GLY A 45 9.70 -1.68 -2.03
N ILE A 46 10.27 -2.45 -1.09
CA ILE A 46 11.65 -2.93 -1.15
C ILE A 46 11.85 -3.85 -2.36
N VAL A 47 10.84 -4.68 -2.65
CA VAL A 47 10.82 -5.57 -3.81
C VAL A 47 10.26 -4.81 -5.02
N GLU A 48 10.85 -5.03 -6.19
CA GLU A 48 10.41 -4.41 -7.44
C GLU A 48 8.91 -4.64 -7.70
N ASN A 49 8.24 -3.61 -8.24
CA ASN A 49 6.79 -3.56 -8.49
C ASN A 49 5.87 -3.87 -7.30
N THR A 50 6.42 -3.76 -6.09
CA THR A 50 5.63 -3.79 -4.86
C THR A 50 5.33 -2.36 -4.41
N ILE A 51 4.15 -2.15 -3.85
CA ILE A 51 3.72 -0.86 -3.31
C ILE A 51 3.51 -1.02 -1.82
N ALA A 52 4.11 -0.12 -1.04
CA ALA A 52 3.90 -0.02 0.39
C ALA A 52 2.96 1.16 0.67
N VAL A 53 1.94 0.93 1.48
CA VAL A 53 0.97 1.96 1.87
C VAL A 53 0.84 2.01 3.38
N MET A 54 0.56 3.19 3.90
CA MET A 54 0.47 3.41 5.34
C MET A 54 -0.64 4.36 5.74
N VAL A 55 -1.20 4.08 6.92
CA VAL A 55 -2.12 4.95 7.65
C VAL A 55 -1.66 5.12 9.10
N PRO A 56 -1.64 6.35 9.65
CA PRO A 56 -1.39 6.58 11.07
C PRO A 56 -2.56 6.08 11.91
N VAL A 57 -2.25 5.48 13.05
CA VAL A 57 -3.25 4.96 14.00
C VAL A 57 -2.89 5.35 15.42
N GLY A 58 -3.87 5.21 16.32
CA GLY A 58 -3.71 5.56 17.73
C GLY A 58 -4.02 7.03 18.00
N ASN A 59 -3.20 7.68 18.81
CA ASN A 59 -3.47 9.04 19.27
C ASN A 59 -2.92 10.07 18.27
N ILE A 60 -3.76 10.45 17.31
CA ILE A 60 -3.41 11.41 16.27
C ILE A 60 -3.66 12.82 16.81
N GLN A 61 -2.60 13.55 17.13
CA GLN A 61 -2.70 14.94 17.55
C GLN A 61 -2.54 15.86 16.35
N LYS A 62 -3.46 16.83 16.21
CA LYS A 62 -3.37 17.87 15.18
C LYS A 62 -2.94 19.16 15.86
N GLY A 63 -1.65 19.46 15.81
CA GLY A 63 -1.10 20.68 16.38
C GLY A 63 -1.02 21.79 15.34
N ILE A 64 -1.33 23.02 15.76
CA ILE A 64 -0.90 24.21 15.03
C ILE A 64 0.49 24.55 15.57
N LYS A 65 1.55 24.39 14.78
CA LYS A 65 2.86 24.88 15.18
C LYS A 65 2.83 26.42 15.15
N PRO A 66 3.17 27.12 16.25
CA PRO A 66 3.49 28.53 16.15
C PRO A 66 4.74 28.69 15.29
N LYS A 67 4.80 29.75 14.50
CA LYS A 67 6.03 30.13 13.78
C LYS A 67 7.12 30.36 14.84
N TRP A 68 8.31 29.78 14.65
CA TRP A 68 9.46 29.98 15.55
C TRP A 68 9.63 31.47 15.86
N GLY A 69 9.65 31.81 17.15
CA GLY A 69 9.74 33.19 17.65
C GLY A 69 8.41 33.86 18.06
N MET A 70 7.27 33.18 17.97
CA MET A 70 5.97 33.78 18.31
C MET A 70 5.32 33.10 19.53
N PRO A 71 5.14 33.82 20.67
CA PRO A 71 4.53 33.24 21.86
C PRO A 71 3.03 32.97 21.64
N VAL A 72 2.56 31.83 22.16
CA VAL A 72 1.17 31.32 22.02
C VAL A 72 0.10 32.32 22.50
N PHE A 73 0.48 33.28 23.36
CA PHE A 73 -0.41 34.28 23.95
C PHE A 73 -0.53 35.60 23.15
N ALA A 74 0.25 35.79 22.08
CA ALA A 74 0.15 36.99 21.26
C ALA A 74 -1.12 36.91 20.40
N LYS A 75 -2.23 37.46 20.92
CA LYS A 75 -3.48 37.65 20.18
C LYS A 75 -3.19 38.47 18.91
N ALA A 76 -3.18 37.81 17.77
CA ALA A 76 -2.94 38.48 16.49
C ALA A 76 -4.11 39.43 16.17
N SER A 77 -3.77 40.68 15.86
CA SER A 77 -4.65 41.59 15.12
C SER A 77 -5.09 40.93 13.80
N PRO A 78 -6.35 41.07 13.34
CA PRO A 78 -6.90 40.30 12.21
C PRO A 78 -6.32 40.60 10.82
N ARG A 79 -5.23 41.37 10.71
CA ARG A 79 -4.77 41.91 9.43
C ARG A 79 -3.53 41.17 8.97
N GLN A 80 -3.68 40.45 7.84
CA GLN A 80 -2.67 39.74 7.06
C GLN A 80 -2.32 38.32 7.55
N LEU A 81 -3.19 37.35 7.22
CA LEU A 81 -2.90 35.92 7.36
C LEU A 81 -3.09 35.21 6.00
N SER A 82 -2.21 35.52 5.05
CA SER A 82 -2.06 34.77 3.80
C SER A 82 -0.69 34.07 3.79
N SER A 83 -0.58 32.95 4.48
CA SER A 83 0.40 31.89 4.22
C SER A 83 -0.05 30.64 4.99
N GLU A 84 -0.04 29.51 4.31
CA GLU A 84 -0.69 28.27 4.73
C GLU A 84 -0.25 27.82 6.12
N LYS A 85 -1.21 27.73 7.03
CA LYS A 85 -1.04 27.17 8.36
C LYS A 85 -0.72 25.68 8.19
N SER A 86 0.56 25.30 8.25
CA SER A 86 0.96 23.89 8.19
C SER A 86 0.48 23.18 9.47
N ILE A 87 -0.68 22.52 9.38
CA ILE A 87 -1.20 21.65 10.44
C ILE A 87 -0.28 20.41 10.45
N GLU A 88 0.59 20.31 11.46
CA GLU A 88 1.47 19.17 11.58
C GLU A 88 0.78 18.12 12.47
N GLU A 89 0.52 16.95 11.89
CA GLU A 89 -0.10 15.82 12.57
C GLU A 89 0.99 14.95 13.18
N SER A 90 0.88 14.61 14.46
CA SER A 90 1.74 13.62 15.11
C SER A 90 0.91 12.39 15.50
N TRP A 91 1.51 11.21 15.41
CA TRP A 91 0.87 9.94 15.77
C TRP A 91 1.87 9.02 16.45
N ASN A 92 1.37 8.09 17.26
CA ASN A 92 2.17 7.15 18.03
C ASN A 92 2.36 5.80 17.34
N GLN A 93 1.58 5.48 16.30
CA GLN A 93 1.67 4.22 15.58
C GLN A 93 1.31 4.38 14.12
N GLU A 94 1.88 3.53 13.28
CA GLU A 94 1.51 3.38 11.87
C GLU A 94 1.16 1.94 11.58
N ILE A 95 0.22 1.73 10.66
CA ILE A 95 0.01 0.44 10.03
C ILE A 95 0.48 0.55 8.61
N TRP A 96 1.44 -0.31 8.27
CA TRP A 96 1.95 -0.48 6.93
C TRP A 96 1.38 -1.74 6.31
N VAL A 97 1.11 -1.68 5.02
CA VAL A 97 0.67 -2.81 4.22
C VAL A 97 1.44 -2.77 2.90
N MET A 98 2.02 -3.90 2.54
CA MET A 98 2.78 -4.07 1.32
C MET A 98 2.03 -5.03 0.39
N TYR A 99 1.79 -4.62 -0.85
CA TYR A 99 1.05 -5.40 -1.83
C TYR A 99 1.56 -5.21 -3.25
N GLN A 100 1.22 -6.17 -4.11
CA GLN A 100 1.53 -6.15 -5.54
C GLN A 100 0.24 -6.15 -6.37
N LEU A 101 0.28 -5.46 -7.51
CA LEU A 101 -0.80 -5.46 -8.51
C LEU A 101 -0.58 -6.62 -9.48
N ARG A 102 -1.46 -7.63 -9.49
CA ARG A 102 -1.40 -8.71 -10.49
C ARG A 102 -1.59 -8.08 -11.88
N GLY A 103 -0.54 -8.08 -12.70
CA GLY A 103 -0.49 -7.44 -14.02
C GLY A 103 0.67 -6.46 -14.26
N LYS A 104 1.47 -6.13 -13.23
CA LYS A 104 2.78 -5.46 -13.39
C LYS A 104 3.84 -6.29 -12.66
N GLY A 105 4.63 -7.07 -13.40
CA GLY A 105 5.77 -7.85 -12.87
C GLY A 105 6.98 -6.98 -12.50
N PRO A 106 7.90 -7.54 -11.67
CA PRO A 106 8.84 -8.49 -12.25
C PRO A 106 9.00 -9.67 -11.29
N PHE A 107 8.36 -10.78 -11.63
CA PHE A 107 8.85 -12.05 -11.16
C PHE A 107 9.79 -12.54 -12.25
N THR A 108 11.06 -12.14 -12.17
CA THR A 108 12.09 -12.69 -13.03
C THR A 108 12.23 -14.17 -12.71
N ALA A 109 11.88 -14.98 -13.70
CA ALA A 109 12.51 -16.25 -14.02
C ALA A 109 12.70 -17.26 -12.87
N LYS A 110 11.62 -17.87 -12.39
CA LYS A 110 11.53 -19.31 -12.04
C LYS A 110 10.09 -19.66 -11.68
N ASN A 111 9.35 -20.16 -12.67
CA ASN A 111 8.15 -21.01 -12.55
C ASN A 111 7.61 -21.25 -11.13
N GLU A 112 6.41 -20.75 -10.84
CA GLU A 112 5.39 -21.53 -10.12
C GLU A 112 3.99 -21.04 -10.48
N MET A 113 3.40 -21.75 -11.44
CA MET A 113 1.99 -21.90 -11.82
C MET A 113 1.05 -20.71 -11.55
N ILE A 114 0.89 -19.87 -12.58
CA ILE A 114 -0.46 -19.39 -12.85
C ILE A 114 -1.28 -20.65 -13.16
N SER A 115 -2.30 -20.94 -12.34
CA SER A 115 -3.27 -22.00 -12.59
C SER A 115 -3.63 -22.01 -14.08
N GLU A 116 -3.49 -23.14 -14.78
CA GLU A 116 -3.78 -23.26 -16.21
C GLU A 116 -5.17 -22.68 -16.57
N LYS A 117 -6.09 -22.73 -15.60
CA LYS A 117 -7.42 -22.14 -15.68
C LYS A 117 -7.39 -20.60 -15.77
N ASP A 118 -6.57 -19.92 -14.97
CA ASP A 118 -6.45 -18.46 -14.95
C ASP A 118 -5.81 -17.94 -16.25
N GLU A 119 -4.79 -18.64 -16.76
CA GLU A 119 -4.16 -18.33 -18.05
C GLU A 119 -5.12 -18.55 -19.21
N LEU A 120 -5.88 -19.63 -19.18
CA LEU A 120 -6.89 -19.93 -20.19
C LEU A 120 -8.03 -18.91 -20.17
N GLU A 121 -8.46 -18.48 -18.98
CA GLU A 121 -9.52 -17.47 -18.81
C GLU A 121 -9.04 -16.10 -19.30
N MET A 122 -7.80 -15.70 -18.97
CA MET A 122 -7.20 -14.48 -19.51
C MET A 122 -6.98 -14.53 -21.02
N LYS A 123 -6.48 -15.65 -21.58
CA LYS A 123 -6.36 -15.83 -23.03
C LYS A 123 -7.70 -15.82 -23.75
N LYS A 124 -8.76 -16.39 -23.15
CA LYS A 124 -10.13 -16.34 -23.68
C LYS A 124 -10.67 -14.91 -23.67
N LEU A 125 -10.48 -14.18 -22.57
CA LEU A 125 -10.85 -12.77 -22.46
C LEU A 125 -10.07 -11.93 -23.49
N GLU A 126 -8.75 -12.08 -23.58
CA GLU A 126 -7.90 -11.38 -24.55
C GLU A 126 -8.24 -11.72 -26.00
N ALA A 127 -8.51 -12.98 -26.32
CA ALA A 127 -8.98 -13.43 -27.64
C ALA A 127 -10.38 -12.86 -27.98
N GLN A 128 -11.24 -12.73 -26.97
CA GLN A 128 -12.53 -12.07 -27.11
C GLN A 128 -12.35 -10.57 -27.35
N TYR A 129 -11.50 -9.89 -26.58
CA TYR A 129 -11.18 -8.47 -26.76
C TYR A 129 -10.48 -8.15 -28.08
N THR A 130 -9.56 -9.00 -28.56
CA THR A 130 -8.85 -8.79 -29.83
C THR A 130 -9.75 -8.97 -31.05
N LYS A 131 -10.81 -9.79 -30.95
CA LYS A 131 -11.88 -9.86 -31.96
C LYS A 131 -12.69 -8.57 -32.06
N PHE A 132 -12.78 -7.78 -31.00
CA PHE A 132 -13.40 -6.46 -30.99
C PHE A 132 -12.30 -5.38 -31.13
N GLN A 133 -11.88 -5.10 -32.37
CA GLN A 133 -10.83 -4.12 -32.68
C GLN A 133 -10.86 -2.86 -31.79
N THR A 134 -9.70 -2.59 -31.18
CA THR A 134 -9.12 -1.35 -30.62
C THR A 134 -10.02 -0.12 -30.53
N SER A 135 -11.18 -0.21 -29.88
CA SER A 135 -11.96 0.96 -29.50
C SER A 135 -11.45 1.48 -28.17
N GLU A 136 -11.51 2.79 -27.95
CA GLU A 136 -11.29 3.40 -26.63
C GLU A 136 -12.19 2.75 -25.55
N GLN A 137 -13.29 2.12 -25.95
CA GLN A 137 -14.17 1.33 -25.08
C GLN A 137 -13.51 0.03 -24.59
N ALA A 138 -12.74 -0.68 -25.43
CA ALA A 138 -11.99 -1.88 -25.02
C ALA A 138 -10.86 -1.52 -24.03
N LYS A 139 -10.13 -0.42 -24.27
CA LYS A 139 -9.15 0.13 -23.31
C LYS A 139 -9.83 0.57 -22.01
N LYS A 140 -11.02 1.17 -22.11
CA LYS A 140 -11.85 1.52 -20.94
C LYS A 140 -12.27 0.27 -20.17
N LEU A 141 -12.69 -0.80 -20.84
CA LEU A 141 -13.03 -2.08 -20.24
C LEU A 141 -11.82 -2.73 -19.54
N MET A 142 -10.65 -2.76 -20.18
CA MET A 142 -9.41 -3.24 -19.56
C MET A 142 -8.98 -2.41 -18.33
N ARG A 143 -9.21 -1.09 -18.33
CA ARG A 143 -9.00 -0.24 -17.14
C ARG A 143 -9.99 -0.54 -16.02
N LEU A 144 -11.20 -0.99 -16.37
CA LEU A 144 -12.28 -1.32 -15.43
C LEU A 144 -12.19 -2.75 -14.90
N MET A 145 -11.40 -3.64 -15.53
CA MET A 145 -11.18 -4.98 -15.00
C MET A 145 -10.56 -4.91 -13.61
N PRO A 146 -11.13 -5.61 -12.61
CA PRO A 146 -10.61 -5.59 -11.26
C PRO A 146 -9.23 -6.23 -11.23
N LYS A 147 -8.20 -5.42 -10.98
CA LYS A 147 -6.85 -5.95 -10.74
C LYS A 147 -6.83 -6.65 -9.39
N LYS A 148 -6.49 -7.93 -9.41
CA LYS A 148 -6.27 -8.73 -8.21
C LYS A 148 -5.03 -8.21 -7.47
N LEU A 149 -5.16 -8.00 -6.17
CA LEU A 149 -4.09 -7.52 -5.28
C LEU A 149 -3.53 -8.70 -4.50
N ILE A 150 -2.21 -8.87 -4.54
CA ILE A 150 -1.49 -9.84 -3.71
C ILE A 150 -0.94 -9.08 -2.51
N ILE A 151 -1.44 -9.40 -1.32
CA ILE A 151 -1.02 -8.77 -0.07
C ILE A 151 0.13 -9.60 0.50
N ILE A 152 1.30 -8.98 0.60
CA ILE A 152 2.57 -9.65 0.91
C ILE A 152 2.85 -9.55 2.41
N SER A 153 2.75 -8.35 2.98
CA SER A 153 3.04 -8.14 4.41
C SER A 153 2.23 -7.00 5.00
N ALA A 154 2.07 -7.02 6.32
CA ALA A 154 1.46 -5.94 7.08
C ALA A 154 2.13 -5.84 8.45
N TRP A 155 2.51 -4.64 8.88
CA TRP A 155 3.18 -4.45 10.17
C TRP A 155 2.72 -3.19 10.89
N ARG A 156 2.93 -3.18 12.21
CA ARG A 156 2.78 -1.98 13.04
C ARG A 156 4.15 -1.38 13.30
N TYR A 157 4.28 -0.08 13.08
CA TYR A 157 5.47 0.68 13.42
C TYR A 157 5.17 1.62 14.60
N PRO A 158 6.00 1.65 15.66
CA PRO A 158 5.84 2.59 16.76
C PRO A 158 6.37 3.98 16.36
N GLY A 159 5.49 4.96 16.27
CA GLY A 159 5.82 6.35 15.94
C GLY A 159 5.65 6.67 14.46
N VAL A 160 6.41 7.66 13.99
CA VAL A 160 6.41 8.15 12.61
C VAL A 160 7.56 7.48 11.85
N SER A 161 7.26 6.75 10.77
CA SER A 161 8.31 6.14 9.95
C SER A 161 9.12 7.21 9.23
N PRO A 162 10.46 7.11 9.22
CA PRO A 162 11.33 8.00 8.46
C PRO A 162 10.89 8.11 6.99
N LYS A 163 11.07 9.28 6.37
CA LYS A 163 10.87 9.47 4.92
C LYS A 163 12.22 9.30 4.23
N ASN A 164 12.29 8.46 3.20
CA ASN A 164 13.51 8.16 2.42
C ASN A 164 14.69 7.67 3.26
N ASN A 165 14.67 6.40 3.67
CA ASN A 165 15.92 5.72 3.98
C ASN A 165 16.35 4.96 2.71
N PRO A 166 17.48 5.29 2.07
CA PRO A 166 18.00 4.43 1.01
C PRO A 166 18.16 3.02 1.55
N ILE A 167 17.76 2.02 0.76
CA ILE A 167 17.97 0.62 1.12
C ILE A 167 19.49 0.43 1.20
N PRO A 168 20.04 -0.05 2.34
CA PRO A 168 21.47 -0.31 2.44
C PRO A 168 21.92 -1.24 1.30
N GLU A 169 23.01 -0.91 0.62
CA GLU A 169 23.55 -1.70 -0.50
C GLU A 169 23.67 -3.19 -0.18
N ASP A 170 23.96 -3.54 1.07
CA ASP A 170 24.16 -4.92 1.50
C ASP A 170 22.88 -5.75 1.35
N ILE A 171 21.71 -5.16 1.63
CA ILE A 171 20.40 -5.82 1.46
C ILE A 171 20.05 -5.96 -0.03
N LEU A 172 20.44 -4.99 -0.86
CA LEU A 172 20.24 -5.08 -2.32
C LEU A 172 21.06 -6.25 -2.90
N ARG A 173 22.30 -6.46 -2.42
CA ARG A 173 23.14 -7.59 -2.81
C ARG A 173 22.55 -8.94 -2.36
N GLU A 174 22.04 -9.02 -1.13
CA GLU A 174 21.39 -10.25 -0.64
C GLU A 174 20.15 -10.61 -1.46
N ILE A 175 19.34 -9.63 -1.86
CA ILE A 175 18.14 -9.88 -2.70
C ILE A 175 18.54 -10.31 -4.12
N GLU A 176 19.61 -9.73 -4.68
CA GLU A 176 20.13 -10.07 -6.00
C GLU A 176 20.72 -11.49 -6.05
N GLU A 177 21.36 -11.96 -4.98
CA GLU A 177 21.88 -13.34 -4.89
C GLU A 177 20.79 -14.41 -4.71
N ILE A 178 19.62 -14.04 -4.18
CA ILE A 178 18.50 -14.96 -3.92
C ILE A 178 17.62 -15.19 -5.17
N LEU A 179 17.62 -14.27 -6.15
CA LEU A 179 16.82 -14.35 -7.39
C LEU A 179 17.57 -15.11 -8.51
#